data_AF-M0X3W4-F1
#
_entry.id   AF-M0X3W4-F1
#
_cell.length_a   1.000
_cell.length_b   1.000
_cell.length_c   1.000
_cell.angle_alpha   90.00
_cell.angle_beta   90.00
_cell.angle_gamma   90.00
#
_symmetry.space_group_name_H-M   'P 1'
#
loop_
_entity.id
_entity.type
_entity.pdbx_description
1 polymer ?
#
loop_
_entity_poly.entity_id
_entity_poly.type
_entity_poly.pdbx_seq_one_letter_code
_entity_poly.pdbx_strand_id
1 'polypeptide(L)'
;MAAMGQEGDDVDHYEVLRLPSGEEGAALSVEQIEKAYRTQSRLRHPDKRPDDPNATADFQSLASSYKFLRDESLRRQFDARLRGRREAAARAAATGVKRRKAVSDLEERERAFAAGGGPAVDPAELARREDKRKAADVKRELDEFFAAKKSGVSGSASTPPHGDKKGGTPENGPKTDKGKILKVSWEGGADYYTAAKLDEIFKQFGMVEDIVIKTSKSKRKGSAIVVMASKEAAQTALKNHSVYNVFPVPLFVASVQESGGLPARSTQTPEPRTSNIDGTGFSDLEASVFQKLQEAQKRKKCG
;
A
#
# COMPACT_ATOMS: atom_id res chain seq x y z
N MET A 1 -21.69 -2.13 53.99
CA MET A 1 -20.91 -1.06 54.64
C MET A 1 -19.46 -1.51 54.74
N ALA A 2 -18.52 -0.64 54.32
CA ALA A 2 -17.08 -0.60 54.63
C ALA A 2 -16.19 -0.46 53.36
N ALA A 3 -16.10 0.76 52.84
CA ALA A 3 -15.09 1.19 51.86
C ALA A 3 -14.53 2.55 52.30
N MET A 4 -13.99 2.62 53.52
CA MET A 4 -13.47 3.86 54.14
C MET A 4 -12.01 3.70 54.63
N GLY A 5 -11.23 2.80 54.03
CA GLY A 5 -9.96 2.36 54.61
C GLY A 5 -8.72 2.44 53.71
N GLN A 6 -8.74 3.18 52.59
CA GLN A 6 -7.61 3.17 51.64
C GLN A 6 -6.98 4.54 51.31
N GLU A 7 -7.41 5.64 51.95
CA GLU A 7 -6.82 6.96 51.66
C GLU A 7 -5.51 7.25 52.42
N GLY A 8 -5.13 6.39 53.37
CA GLY A 8 -3.87 6.51 54.10
C GLY A 8 -2.66 5.90 53.39
N ASP A 9 -2.87 5.08 52.36
CA ASP A 9 -1.84 4.22 51.76
C ASP A 9 -0.91 4.92 50.75
N ASP A 10 -1.33 6.06 50.20
CA ASP A 10 -0.58 6.84 49.21
C ASP A 10 0.20 8.02 49.83
N VAL A 11 -0.09 8.37 51.09
CA VAL A 11 0.57 9.48 51.78
C VAL A 11 1.94 9.03 52.28
N ASP A 12 2.97 9.83 52.03
CA ASP A 12 4.29 9.57 52.61
C ASP A 12 4.31 9.91 54.10
N HIS A 13 4.17 8.88 54.94
CA HIS A 13 4.15 9.03 56.38
C HIS A 13 5.45 9.58 56.97
N TYR A 14 6.60 9.34 56.30
CA TYR A 14 7.88 9.89 56.76
C TYR A 14 7.92 11.41 56.55
N GLU A 15 7.41 11.89 55.40
CA GLU A 15 7.34 13.33 55.11
C GLU A 15 6.44 14.09 56.09
N VAL A 16 5.32 13.48 56.52
CA VAL A 16 4.41 14.07 57.52
C VAL A 16 5.12 14.28 58.87
N LEU A 17 5.99 13.35 59.26
CA LEU A 17 6.81 13.45 60.47
C LEU A 17 8.10 14.28 60.25
N ARG A 18 8.31 14.83 59.05
CA ARG A 18 9.53 15.56 58.64
C ARG A 18 10.80 14.70 58.75
N LEU A 19 10.67 13.42 58.43
CA LEU A 19 11.76 12.46 58.37
C LEU A 19 12.15 12.19 56.91
N PRO A 20 13.41 11.80 56.64
CA PRO A 20 13.80 11.38 55.30
C PRO A 20 13.01 10.12 54.90
N SER A 21 12.51 10.10 53.67
CA SER A 21 11.76 8.97 53.10
C SER A 21 12.68 8.01 52.35
N GLY A 22 12.17 6.83 52.01
CA GLY A 22 12.88 5.80 51.24
C GLY A 22 13.82 4.96 52.10
N GLU A 23 15.05 4.73 51.62
CA GLU A 23 16.01 3.84 52.30
C GLU A 23 16.51 4.41 53.62
N GLU A 24 16.67 5.73 53.71
CA GLU A 24 17.02 6.43 54.94
C GLU A 24 15.88 6.37 55.96
N GLY A 25 14.64 6.53 55.50
CA GLY A 25 13.44 6.38 56.33
C GLY A 25 13.27 4.98 56.89
N ALA A 26 13.51 3.95 56.07
CA ALA A 26 13.48 2.54 56.49
C ALA A 26 14.57 2.20 57.53
N ALA A 27 15.69 2.94 57.53
CA ALA A 27 16.78 2.73 58.49
C ALA A 27 16.52 3.36 59.87
N LEU A 28 15.49 4.20 60.02
CA LEU A 28 15.20 4.88 61.29
C LEU A 28 14.70 3.90 62.37
N SER A 29 15.10 4.10 63.61
CA SER A 29 14.55 3.35 64.75
C SER A 29 13.17 3.89 65.17
N VAL A 30 12.37 3.06 65.83
CA VAL A 30 11.06 3.48 66.38
C VAL A 30 11.22 4.64 67.37
N GLU A 31 12.32 4.69 68.11
CA GLU A 31 12.63 5.79 69.05
C GLU A 31 12.88 7.11 68.32
N GLN A 32 13.54 7.09 67.17
CA GLN A 32 13.76 8.29 66.35
C GLN A 32 12.43 8.80 65.78
N ILE A 33 11.57 7.89 65.34
CA ILE A 33 10.22 8.20 64.85
C ILE A 33 9.37 8.80 65.98
N GLU A 34 9.43 8.24 67.19
CA GLU A 34 8.73 8.77 68.36
C GLU A 34 9.25 10.15 68.77
N LYS A 35 10.57 10.36 68.75
CA LYS A 35 11.17 11.68 69.02
C LYS A 35 10.71 12.72 68.01
N ALA A 36 10.67 12.37 66.73
CA ALA A 36 10.16 13.25 65.67
C ALA A 36 8.67 13.56 65.89
N TYR A 37 7.85 12.56 66.16
CA TYR A 37 6.43 12.74 66.48
C TYR A 37 6.20 13.66 67.67
N ARG A 38 6.92 13.47 68.79
CA ARG A 38 6.81 14.35 69.98
C ARG A 38 7.19 15.79 69.65
N THR A 39 8.23 15.99 68.83
CA THR A 39 8.67 17.31 68.40
C THR A 39 7.63 17.99 67.51
N GLN A 40 7.15 17.28 66.48
CA GLN A 40 6.14 17.81 65.56
C GLN A 40 4.78 18.02 66.22
N SER A 41 4.38 17.14 67.14
CA SER A 41 3.15 17.27 67.92
C SER A 41 3.13 18.58 68.71
N ARG A 42 4.24 18.95 69.36
CA ARG A 42 4.34 20.20 70.13
C ARG A 42 4.31 21.45 69.26
N LEU A 43 4.71 21.35 67.98
CA LEU A 43 4.71 22.46 67.02
C LEU A 43 3.34 22.63 66.36
N ARG A 44 2.67 21.51 66.02
CA ARG A 44 1.42 21.50 65.25
C ARG A 44 0.17 21.32 66.12
N HIS A 45 0.29 21.35 67.44
CA HIS A 45 -0.84 21.15 68.35
C HIS A 45 -1.91 22.25 68.16
N PRO A 46 -3.20 21.90 68.07
CA PRO A 46 -4.27 22.88 67.84
C PRO A 46 -4.36 23.95 68.95
N ASP A 47 -4.04 23.60 70.20
CA ASP A 47 -4.00 24.55 71.34
C ASP A 47 -3.02 25.73 71.12
N LYS A 48 -1.94 25.50 70.37
CA LYS A 48 -0.95 26.55 70.06
C LYS A 48 -1.21 27.28 68.75
N ARG A 49 -2.17 26.78 67.96
CA ARG A 49 -2.54 27.31 66.65
C ARG A 49 -4.07 27.51 66.59
N PRO A 50 -4.66 28.30 67.50
CA PRO A 50 -6.12 28.48 67.54
C PRO A 50 -6.65 29.22 66.29
N ASP A 51 -5.82 30.02 65.64
CA ASP A 51 -6.18 30.81 64.46
C ASP A 51 -6.19 29.98 63.15
N ASP A 52 -5.60 28.78 63.16
CA ASP A 52 -5.47 27.94 61.98
C ASP A 52 -6.62 26.91 61.91
N PRO A 53 -7.57 27.02 60.96
CA PRO A 53 -8.68 26.07 60.83
C PRO A 53 -8.22 24.65 60.47
N ASN A 54 -7.02 24.53 59.89
CA ASN A 54 -6.42 23.24 59.50
C ASN A 54 -5.59 22.58 60.61
N ALA A 55 -5.37 23.23 61.77
CA ALA A 55 -4.50 22.70 62.82
C ALA A 55 -4.94 21.33 63.34
N THR A 56 -6.25 21.12 63.49
CA THR A 56 -6.81 19.83 63.93
C THR A 56 -6.58 18.74 62.87
N ALA A 57 -6.80 19.03 61.59
CA ALA A 57 -6.58 18.08 60.50
C ALA A 57 -5.09 17.70 60.36
N ASP A 58 -4.21 18.70 60.44
CA ASP A 58 -2.75 18.52 60.47
C ASP A 58 -2.31 17.57 61.60
N PHE A 59 -2.86 17.79 62.80
CA PHE A 59 -2.53 16.97 63.97
C PHE A 59 -3.08 15.55 63.85
N GLN A 60 -4.28 15.38 63.30
CA GLN A 60 -4.84 14.06 63.02
C GLN A 60 -4.00 13.29 62.00
N SER A 61 -3.54 13.95 60.93
CA SER A 61 -2.63 13.37 59.92
C SER A 61 -1.27 12.98 60.52
N LEU A 62 -0.74 13.81 61.43
CA LEU A 62 0.48 13.50 62.16
C LEU A 62 0.31 12.25 63.05
N ALA A 63 -0.79 12.19 63.81
CA ALA A 63 -1.07 11.08 64.70
C ALA A 63 -1.33 9.76 63.96
N SER A 64 -2.05 9.81 62.83
CA SER A 64 -2.29 8.64 61.97
C SER A 64 -0.98 8.13 61.36
N SER A 65 -0.12 9.02 60.85
CA SER A 65 1.18 8.67 60.28
C SER A 65 2.12 8.05 61.32
N TYR A 66 2.14 8.59 62.55
CA TYR A 66 2.91 7.99 63.65
C TYR A 66 2.39 6.59 64.01
N LYS A 67 1.07 6.41 64.10
CA LYS A 67 0.47 5.10 64.39
C LYS A 67 0.83 4.07 63.32
N PHE A 68 0.86 4.47 62.06
CA PHE A 68 1.26 3.62 60.94
C PHE A 68 2.75 3.24 61.02
N LEU A 69 3.65 4.23 61.19
CA LEU A 69 5.09 3.98 61.24
C LEU A 69 5.56 3.26 62.52
N ARG A 70 4.76 3.29 63.58
CA ARG A 70 5.03 2.55 64.82
C ARG A 70 4.82 1.04 64.67
N ASP A 71 3.91 0.61 63.80
CA ASP A 71 3.69 -0.80 63.52
C ASP A 71 4.74 -1.30 62.52
N GLU A 72 5.63 -2.18 62.97
CA GLU A 72 6.71 -2.74 62.14
C GLU A 72 6.20 -3.48 60.91
N SER A 73 5.04 -4.14 61.00
CA SER A 73 4.46 -4.88 59.88
C SER A 73 3.97 -3.93 58.79
N LEU A 74 3.22 -2.89 59.17
CA LEU A 74 2.72 -1.87 58.24
C LEU A 74 3.87 -1.08 57.63
N ARG A 75 4.85 -0.69 58.46
CA ARG A 75 6.06 0.00 58.01
C ARG A 75 6.83 -0.81 56.98
N ARG A 76 7.05 -2.12 57.24
CA ARG A 76 7.75 -3.00 56.29
C ARG A 76 7.03 -3.11 54.95
N GLN A 77 5.70 -3.21 54.97
CA GLN A 77 4.89 -3.28 53.73
C GLN A 77 4.97 -1.97 52.95
N PHE A 78 4.92 -0.84 53.65
CA PHE A 78 5.07 0.49 53.06
C PHE A 78 6.46 0.67 52.45
N ASP A 79 7.53 0.36 53.19
CA ASP A 79 8.92 0.45 52.71
C ASP A 79 9.16 -0.46 51.49
N ALA A 80 8.56 -1.66 51.49
CA ALA A 80 8.62 -2.57 50.33
C ALA A 80 7.91 -1.98 49.10
N ARG A 81 6.76 -1.33 49.29
CA ARG A 81 6.01 -0.65 48.22
C ARG A 81 6.80 0.54 47.67
N LEU A 82 7.40 1.36 48.53
CA LEU A 82 8.25 2.50 48.13
C LEU A 82 9.45 2.03 47.30
N ARG A 83 10.12 0.97 47.75
CA ARG A 83 11.22 0.33 47.01
C ARG A 83 10.77 -0.16 45.64
N GLY A 84 9.64 -0.87 45.59
CA GLY A 84 9.06 -1.36 44.34
C GLY A 84 8.73 -0.23 43.35
N ARG A 85 8.14 0.88 43.83
CA ARG A 85 7.85 2.07 43.02
C ARG A 85 9.14 2.70 42.47
N ARG A 86 10.19 2.84 43.31
CA ARG A 86 11.49 3.38 42.90
C ARG A 86 12.17 2.51 41.85
N GLU A 87 12.19 1.18 42.06
CA GLU A 87 12.76 0.24 41.09
C GLU A 87 11.98 0.21 39.77
N ALA A 88 10.65 0.27 39.83
CA ALA A 88 9.81 0.35 38.64
C ALA A 88 10.08 1.64 37.85
N ALA A 89 10.17 2.78 38.54
CA ALA A 89 10.53 4.06 37.92
C ALA A 89 11.94 4.02 37.30
N ALA A 90 12.93 3.43 37.98
CA ALA A 90 14.27 3.26 37.44
C ALA A 90 14.29 2.36 36.18
N ARG A 91 13.54 1.25 36.19
CA ARG A 91 13.40 0.36 35.01
C ARG A 91 12.69 1.05 33.84
N ALA A 92 11.66 1.83 34.12
CA ALA A 92 10.96 2.62 33.12
C ALA A 92 11.88 3.68 32.50
N ALA A 93 12.64 4.40 33.32
CA ALA A 93 13.62 5.38 32.86
C ALA A 93 14.72 4.73 32.00
N ALA A 94 15.27 3.60 32.43
CA ALA A 94 16.27 2.85 31.68
C ALA A 94 15.73 2.36 30.32
N THR A 95 14.52 1.82 30.30
CA THR A 95 13.85 1.41 29.05
C THR A 95 13.57 2.60 28.14
N GLY A 96 13.19 3.74 28.71
CA GLY A 96 13.01 5.00 27.97
C GLY A 96 14.30 5.47 27.31
N VAL A 97 15.45 5.39 27.99
CA VAL A 97 16.76 5.72 27.41
C VAL A 97 17.12 4.76 26.28
N LYS A 98 16.94 3.45 26.47
CA LYS A 98 17.21 2.44 25.42
C LYS A 98 16.34 2.69 24.19
N ARG A 99 15.05 2.96 24.38
CA ARG A 99 14.12 3.27 23.29
C ARG A 99 14.54 4.53 22.54
N ARG A 100 14.88 5.62 23.24
CA ARG A 100 15.36 6.85 22.60
C ARG A 100 16.63 6.63 21.78
N LYS A 101 17.59 5.86 22.31
CA LYS A 101 18.81 5.51 21.56
C LYS A 101 18.51 4.69 20.31
N ALA A 102 17.63 3.70 20.41
CA ALA A 102 17.21 2.90 19.27
C ALA A 102 16.48 3.73 18.20
N VAL A 103 15.61 4.66 18.62
CA VAL A 103 14.95 5.60 17.70
C VAL A 103 15.97 6.49 17.00
N SER A 104 16.93 7.05 17.74
CA SER A 104 17.98 7.88 17.15
C SER A 104 18.88 7.13 16.18
N ASP A 105 19.25 5.88 16.48
CA ASP A 105 20.03 5.02 15.57
C ASP A 105 19.25 4.64 14.31
N LEU A 106 17.94 4.37 14.44
CA LEU A 106 17.07 4.15 13.28
C LEU A 106 16.95 5.39 12.41
N GLU A 107 16.70 6.55 13.02
CA GLU A 107 16.56 7.82 12.31
C GLU A 107 17.86 8.22 11.60
N GLU A 108 19.01 7.97 12.21
CA GLU A 108 20.32 8.17 11.58
C GLU A 108 20.52 7.25 10.38
N ARG A 109 20.14 5.96 10.48
CA ARG A 109 20.21 5.02 9.36
C ARG A 109 19.27 5.41 8.23
N GLU A 110 18.06 5.84 8.55
CA GLU A 110 17.08 6.33 7.56
C GLU A 110 17.61 7.59 6.86
N ARG A 111 18.21 8.52 7.61
CA ARG A 111 18.85 9.71 7.06
C ARG A 111 20.05 9.37 6.18
N ALA A 112 20.91 8.46 6.62
CA ALA A 112 22.07 8.00 5.85
C ALA A 112 21.64 7.30 4.56
N PHE A 113 20.58 6.47 4.62
CA PHE A 113 19.99 5.85 3.44
C PHE A 113 19.40 6.90 2.49
N ALA A 114 18.65 7.87 3.00
CA ALA A 114 18.07 8.96 2.21
C ALA A 114 19.14 9.88 1.59
N ALA A 115 20.28 10.06 2.26
CA ALA A 115 21.43 10.82 1.75
C ALA A 115 22.30 10.05 0.75
N GLY A 116 21.86 8.85 0.29
CA GLY A 116 22.57 8.05 -0.72
C GLY A 116 23.61 7.08 -0.15
N GLY A 117 23.66 6.88 1.17
CA GLY A 117 24.52 5.91 1.85
C GLY A 117 23.94 4.49 1.95
N GLY A 118 22.78 4.23 1.34
CA GLY A 118 22.28 2.86 1.13
C GLY A 118 23.16 2.07 0.16
N PRO A 119 23.02 0.73 0.07
CA PRO A 119 23.66 -0.02 -1.01
C PRO A 119 23.31 0.68 -2.33
N ALA A 120 24.33 1.02 -3.12
CA ALA A 120 24.16 1.68 -4.40
C ALA A 120 23.34 0.78 -5.31
N VAL A 121 22.01 0.91 -5.26
CA VAL A 121 21.12 0.36 -6.27
C VAL A 121 21.32 1.30 -7.45
N ASP A 122 21.95 0.77 -8.50
CA ASP A 122 22.17 1.54 -9.72
C ASP A 122 20.84 2.20 -10.12
N PRO A 123 20.77 3.53 -10.28
CA PRO A 123 19.53 4.21 -10.66
C PRO A 123 18.92 3.64 -11.93
N ALA A 124 19.73 3.07 -12.83
CA ALA A 124 19.25 2.35 -14.00
C ALA A 124 18.51 1.04 -13.66
N GLU A 125 18.93 0.34 -12.61
CA GLU A 125 18.30 -0.91 -12.19
C GLU A 125 16.99 -0.68 -11.43
N LEU A 126 16.91 0.41 -10.66
CA LEU A 126 15.67 0.83 -10.02
C LEU A 126 14.62 1.27 -11.07
N ALA A 127 15.03 2.06 -12.08
CA ALA A 127 14.18 2.44 -13.20
C ALA A 127 13.66 1.22 -13.97
N ARG A 128 14.53 0.24 -14.28
CA ARG A 128 14.13 -1.01 -14.94
C ARG A 128 13.12 -1.82 -14.12
N ARG A 129 13.26 -1.83 -12.79
CA ARG A 129 12.33 -2.52 -11.89
C ARG A 129 10.96 -1.83 -11.86
N GLU A 130 10.94 -0.50 -11.86
CA GLU A 130 9.71 0.28 -11.95
C GLU A 130 9.03 0.13 -13.31
N ASP A 131 9.78 0.20 -14.40
CA ASP A 131 9.27 -0.01 -15.76
C ASP A 131 8.68 -1.41 -15.90
N LYS A 132 9.33 -2.43 -15.32
CA LYS A 132 8.80 -3.79 -15.28
C LYS A 132 7.50 -3.91 -14.49
N ARG A 133 7.35 -3.15 -13.38
CA ARG A 133 6.09 -3.09 -12.62
C ARG A 133 4.99 -2.40 -13.41
N LYS A 134 5.25 -1.21 -13.95
CA LYS A 134 4.32 -0.46 -14.80
C LYS A 134 3.87 -1.30 -16.00
N ALA A 135 4.81 -1.99 -16.65
CA ALA A 135 4.49 -2.89 -17.76
C ALA A 135 3.61 -4.09 -17.33
N ALA A 136 3.83 -4.65 -16.14
CA ALA A 136 3.00 -5.72 -15.61
C ALA A 136 1.58 -5.24 -15.28
N ASP A 137 1.44 -4.04 -14.72
CA ASP A 137 0.15 -3.43 -14.41
C ASP A 137 -0.65 -3.11 -15.68
N VAL A 138 0.00 -2.47 -16.67
CA VAL A 138 -0.60 -2.22 -18.00
C VAL A 138 -1.01 -3.53 -18.66
N LYS A 139 -0.17 -4.56 -18.58
CA LYS A 139 -0.50 -5.89 -19.11
C LYS A 139 -1.73 -6.49 -18.42
N ARG A 140 -1.84 -6.37 -17.09
CA ARG A 140 -2.99 -6.87 -16.34
C ARG A 140 -4.27 -6.15 -16.74
N GLU A 141 -4.25 -4.82 -16.85
CA GLU A 141 -5.41 -4.05 -17.31
C GLU A 141 -5.83 -4.45 -18.73
N LEU A 142 -4.85 -4.69 -19.61
CA LEU A 142 -5.11 -5.10 -20.98
C LEU A 142 -5.75 -6.50 -21.02
N ASP A 143 -5.20 -7.45 -20.27
CA ASP A 143 -5.72 -8.81 -20.16
C ASP A 143 -7.14 -8.82 -19.56
N GLU A 144 -7.41 -7.98 -18.56
CA GLU A 144 -8.74 -7.80 -17.95
C GLU A 144 -9.74 -7.19 -18.93
N PHE A 145 -9.34 -6.15 -19.67
CA PHE A 145 -10.16 -5.53 -20.71
C PHE A 145 -10.53 -6.52 -21.83
N PHE A 146 -9.55 -7.31 -22.29
CA PHE A 146 -9.78 -8.34 -23.30
C PHE A 146 -10.63 -9.50 -22.77
N ALA A 147 -10.48 -9.89 -21.50
CA ALA A 147 -11.32 -10.90 -20.86
C ALA A 147 -12.78 -10.44 -20.70
N ALA A 148 -13.00 -9.20 -20.25
CA ALA A 148 -14.34 -8.61 -20.11
C ALA A 148 -15.07 -8.48 -21.47
N LYS A 149 -14.33 -8.14 -22.53
CA LYS A 149 -14.88 -8.09 -23.89
C LYS A 149 -15.25 -9.49 -24.43
N LYS A 150 -14.54 -10.53 -23.99
CA LYS A 150 -14.80 -11.93 -24.36
C LYS A 150 -16.00 -12.53 -23.60
N SER A 151 -16.21 -12.15 -22.34
CA SER A 151 -17.36 -12.62 -21.55
C SER A 151 -18.68 -11.93 -21.92
N GLY A 152 -18.64 -10.68 -22.40
CA GLY A 152 -19.81 -9.95 -22.91
C GLY A 152 -20.46 -10.53 -24.18
N VAL A 153 -19.80 -11.46 -24.89
CA VAL A 153 -20.29 -12.10 -26.13
C VAL A 153 -20.99 -13.44 -25.88
N SER A 154 -21.01 -13.97 -24.65
CA SER A 154 -21.54 -15.31 -24.34
C SER A 154 -22.95 -15.35 -23.72
N GLY A 155 -23.64 -14.21 -23.62
CA GLY A 155 -24.92 -14.10 -22.90
C GLY A 155 -26.14 -13.80 -23.77
N SER A 156 -26.42 -14.57 -24.83
CA SER A 156 -27.79 -14.68 -25.39
C SER A 156 -27.91 -15.83 -26.41
N ALA A 157 -28.62 -16.91 -26.04
CA ALA A 157 -29.16 -17.89 -26.98
C ALA A 157 -30.49 -18.44 -26.45
N SER A 158 -31.59 -18.11 -27.13
CA SER A 158 -32.89 -18.79 -27.04
C SER A 158 -33.63 -18.66 -28.38
N THR A 159 -34.05 -19.78 -28.95
CA THR A 159 -34.98 -19.95 -30.11
C THR A 159 -36.01 -21.01 -29.70
N PRO A 160 -37.29 -21.03 -30.13
CA PRO A 160 -37.72 -21.24 -31.55
C PRO A 160 -39.16 -20.67 -31.89
N PRO A 161 -39.90 -21.02 -32.99
CA PRO A 161 -39.54 -21.58 -34.32
C PRO A 161 -40.11 -20.80 -35.55
N HIS A 162 -39.45 -21.05 -36.70
CA HIS A 162 -39.93 -21.01 -38.11
C HIS A 162 -40.15 -19.67 -38.85
N GLY A 163 -39.26 -19.43 -39.83
CA GLY A 163 -39.42 -18.43 -40.90
C GLY A 163 -38.11 -17.75 -41.32
N ASP A 164 -37.26 -18.48 -42.03
CA ASP A 164 -36.19 -18.04 -42.96
C ASP A 164 -35.33 -16.77 -42.71
N LYS A 165 -34.00 -17.00 -42.81
CA LYS A 165 -32.89 -16.08 -43.16
C LYS A 165 -32.28 -15.15 -42.09
N LYS A 166 -31.11 -15.61 -41.61
CA LYS A 166 -29.81 -14.89 -41.61
C LYS A 166 -29.68 -13.59 -40.79
N GLY A 167 -29.40 -13.76 -39.49
CA GLY A 167 -28.39 -13.05 -38.68
C GLY A 167 -28.30 -11.51 -38.70
N GLY A 168 -28.84 -10.89 -37.65
CA GLY A 168 -28.42 -9.60 -37.03
C GLY A 168 -28.46 -9.82 -35.51
N THR A 169 -27.66 -9.21 -34.62
CA THR A 169 -27.31 -7.78 -34.35
C THR A 169 -26.22 -7.81 -33.22
N PRO A 170 -25.56 -6.76 -32.67
CA PRO A 170 -25.53 -5.30 -32.91
C PRO A 170 -24.12 -4.69 -33.16
N GLU A 171 -24.14 -3.41 -33.46
CA GLU A 171 -23.02 -2.50 -33.72
C GLU A 171 -22.25 -2.08 -32.46
N ASN A 172 -20.93 -1.91 -32.55
CA ASN A 172 -20.27 -0.60 -32.34
C ASN A 172 -18.74 -0.66 -32.50
N GLY A 173 -18.24 0.29 -33.28
CA GLY A 173 -16.86 0.48 -33.72
C GLY A 173 -16.96 1.17 -35.07
N PRO A 174 -16.26 2.29 -35.33
CA PRO A 174 -16.50 3.10 -36.52
C PRO A 174 -16.09 2.25 -37.72
N LYS A 175 -17.09 1.66 -38.39
CA LYS A 175 -16.88 0.90 -39.61
C LYS A 175 -16.66 1.95 -40.70
N THR A 176 -15.42 2.39 -40.86
CA THR A 176 -15.02 3.12 -42.06
C THR A 176 -15.39 2.24 -43.24
N ASP A 177 -16.36 2.69 -44.04
CA ASP A 177 -16.90 1.92 -45.14
C ASP A 177 -15.74 1.42 -46.03
N LYS A 178 -15.52 0.10 -46.07
CA LYS A 178 -14.40 -0.48 -46.85
C LYS A 178 -14.48 -0.13 -48.35
N GLY A 179 -15.64 0.33 -48.82
CA GLY A 179 -15.83 0.88 -50.17
C GLY A 179 -15.26 2.29 -50.40
N LYS A 180 -14.81 2.97 -49.35
CA LYS A 180 -14.10 4.26 -49.38
C LYS A 180 -12.58 4.10 -49.40
N ILE A 181 -12.07 2.88 -49.21
CA ILE A 181 -10.66 2.61 -49.02
C ILE A 181 -10.03 2.13 -50.34
N LEU A 182 -8.98 2.83 -50.76
CA LEU A 182 -8.18 2.51 -51.92
C LEU A 182 -6.80 2.04 -51.48
N LYS A 183 -6.37 0.89 -51.98
CA LYS A 183 -4.99 0.45 -51.85
C LYS A 183 -4.21 0.95 -53.05
N VAL A 184 -3.21 1.78 -52.81
CA VAL A 184 -2.36 2.37 -53.84
C VAL A 184 -0.97 1.75 -53.74
N SER A 185 -0.39 1.31 -54.84
CA SER A 185 0.95 0.75 -54.88
C SER A 185 1.72 1.26 -56.10
N TRP A 186 3.03 1.42 -55.95
CA TRP A 186 3.92 1.90 -57.01
C TRP A 186 5.25 1.15 -56.99
N GLU A 187 5.88 1.08 -58.16
CA GLU A 187 7.18 0.46 -58.36
C GLU A 187 8.29 1.52 -58.30
N GLY A 188 8.68 1.87 -57.07
CA GLY A 188 9.69 2.87 -56.73
C GLY A 188 9.97 2.86 -55.23
N GLY A 189 11.01 3.56 -54.79
CA GLY A 189 11.32 3.70 -53.36
C GLY A 189 10.12 4.22 -52.56
N ALA A 190 10.07 3.87 -51.27
CA ALA A 190 9.01 4.32 -50.37
C ALA A 190 8.89 5.86 -50.29
N ASP A 191 9.96 6.56 -50.67
CA ASP A 191 10.09 8.02 -50.60
C ASP A 191 9.63 8.74 -51.89
N TYR A 192 9.25 7.99 -52.93
CA TYR A 192 8.91 8.58 -54.23
C TYR A 192 7.55 9.30 -54.22
N TYR A 193 6.58 8.75 -53.49
CA TYR A 193 5.27 9.38 -53.29
C TYR A 193 5.08 9.71 -51.81
N THR A 194 5.06 10.99 -51.49
CA THR A 194 4.72 11.49 -50.14
C THR A 194 3.20 11.60 -49.97
N ALA A 195 2.74 11.68 -48.72
CA ALA A 195 1.31 11.77 -48.42
C ALA A 195 0.67 13.00 -49.09
N ALA A 196 1.38 14.13 -49.14
CA ALA A 196 0.94 15.34 -49.82
C ALA A 196 0.78 15.15 -51.35
N LYS A 197 1.66 14.36 -51.98
CA LYS A 197 1.55 14.09 -53.43
C LYS A 197 0.38 13.16 -53.74
N LEU A 198 0.15 12.17 -52.89
CA LEU A 198 -1.02 11.30 -52.99
C LEU A 198 -2.32 12.10 -52.75
N ASP A 199 -2.33 13.02 -51.78
CA ASP A 199 -3.48 13.91 -51.56
C ASP A 199 -3.80 14.73 -52.81
N GLU A 200 -2.80 15.38 -53.41
CA GLU A 200 -2.98 16.18 -54.64
C GLU A 200 -3.59 15.35 -55.79
N ILE A 201 -3.15 14.10 -55.94
CA ILE A 201 -3.64 13.19 -56.98
C ILE A 201 -5.07 12.74 -56.68
N PHE A 202 -5.36 12.32 -55.45
CA PHE A 202 -6.67 11.77 -55.09
C PHE A 202 -7.75 12.84 -54.86
N LYS A 203 -7.35 14.08 -54.57
CA LYS A 203 -8.23 15.25 -54.46
C LYS A 203 -9.01 15.54 -55.75
N GLN A 204 -8.46 15.17 -56.91
CA GLN A 204 -9.15 15.31 -58.20
C GLN A 204 -10.39 14.39 -58.32
N PHE A 205 -10.44 13.31 -57.52
CA PHE A 205 -11.52 12.33 -57.54
C PHE A 205 -12.47 12.46 -56.34
N GLY A 206 -12.06 13.20 -55.29
CA GLY A 206 -12.90 13.57 -54.16
C GLY A 206 -12.09 13.97 -52.93
N MET A 207 -12.77 14.37 -51.85
CA MET A 207 -12.12 14.70 -50.59
C MET A 207 -11.45 13.45 -49.97
N VAL A 208 -10.18 13.58 -49.59
CA VAL A 208 -9.40 12.53 -48.92
C VAL A 208 -9.48 12.76 -47.41
N GLU A 209 -9.85 11.72 -46.65
CA GLU A 209 -9.94 11.79 -45.18
C GLU A 209 -8.61 11.40 -44.51
N ASP A 210 -7.95 10.37 -45.01
CA ASP A 210 -6.71 9.87 -44.42
C ASP A 210 -5.81 9.18 -45.45
N ILE A 211 -4.49 9.33 -45.29
CA ILE A 211 -3.47 8.72 -46.15
C ILE A 211 -2.41 8.05 -45.28
N VAL A 212 -2.38 6.72 -45.33
CA VAL A 212 -1.41 5.91 -44.58
C VAL A 212 -0.43 5.27 -45.56
N ILE A 213 0.80 5.80 -45.60
CA ILE A 213 1.89 5.18 -46.35
C ILE A 213 2.45 4.02 -45.53
N LYS A 214 2.45 2.81 -46.10
CA LYS A 214 3.03 1.63 -45.49
C LYS A 214 4.49 1.54 -45.92
N THR A 215 5.40 1.75 -44.98
CA THR A 215 6.84 1.49 -45.21
C THR A 215 7.04 -0.01 -45.41
N SER A 216 7.42 -0.39 -46.63
CA SER A 216 7.63 -1.80 -46.98
C SER A 216 9.07 -2.22 -46.68
N LYS A 217 9.31 -3.51 -46.37
CA LYS A 217 10.67 -4.07 -46.21
C LYS A 217 11.49 -4.05 -47.51
N SER A 218 10.87 -3.78 -48.66
CA SER A 218 11.54 -3.74 -49.96
C SER A 218 11.75 -2.30 -50.42
N LYS A 219 13.01 -1.92 -50.67
CA LYS A 219 13.37 -0.60 -51.21
C LYS A 219 12.86 -0.32 -52.64
N ARG A 220 12.25 -1.32 -53.30
CA ARG A 220 11.84 -1.25 -54.71
C ARG A 220 10.35 -1.00 -54.93
N LYS A 221 9.52 -1.10 -53.88
CA LYS A 221 8.05 -0.97 -53.98
C LYS A 221 7.50 -0.21 -52.78
N GLY A 222 6.62 0.76 -53.06
CA GLY A 222 5.85 1.48 -52.06
C GLY A 222 4.38 1.10 -52.10
N SER A 223 3.71 1.20 -50.96
CA SER A 223 2.25 1.01 -50.88
C SER A 223 1.65 1.98 -49.87
N ALA A 224 0.50 2.54 -50.21
CA ALA A 224 -0.29 3.40 -49.34
C ALA A 224 -1.74 2.93 -49.30
N ILE A 225 -2.43 3.30 -48.23
CA ILE A 225 -3.87 3.18 -48.09
C ILE A 225 -4.42 4.61 -48.09
N VAL A 226 -5.35 4.88 -49.00
CA VAL A 226 -6.03 6.17 -49.11
C VAL A 226 -7.48 5.96 -48.74
N VAL A 227 -7.97 6.70 -47.75
CA VAL A 227 -9.37 6.69 -47.31
C VAL A 227 -10.05 7.94 -47.90
N MET A 228 -11.03 7.72 -48.77
CA MET A 228 -11.83 8.78 -49.39
C MET A 228 -13.05 9.13 -48.52
N ALA A 229 -13.54 10.36 -48.57
CA ALA A 229 -14.76 10.75 -47.85
C ALA A 229 -16.03 10.05 -48.39
N SER A 230 -16.07 9.76 -49.71
CA SER A 230 -17.20 9.14 -50.40
C SER A 230 -16.82 7.85 -51.12
N LYS A 231 -17.75 6.89 -51.12
CA LYS A 231 -17.65 5.64 -51.88
C LYS A 231 -17.63 5.89 -53.39
N GLU A 232 -18.32 6.93 -53.84
CA GLU A 232 -18.36 7.33 -55.26
C GLU A 232 -17.01 7.90 -55.70
N ALA A 233 -16.35 8.67 -54.83
CA ALA A 233 -15.00 9.18 -55.06
C ALA A 233 -13.99 8.04 -55.20
N ALA A 234 -14.09 7.02 -54.34
CA ALA A 234 -13.26 5.81 -54.44
C ALA A 234 -13.51 5.03 -55.75
N GLN A 235 -14.77 4.88 -56.18
CA GLN A 235 -15.08 4.23 -57.45
C GLN A 235 -14.63 5.02 -58.67
N THR A 236 -14.67 6.35 -58.62
CA THR A 236 -14.22 7.22 -59.72
C THR A 236 -12.70 7.14 -59.88
N ALA A 237 -11.95 7.15 -58.78
CA ALA A 237 -10.50 6.91 -58.79
C ALA A 237 -10.15 5.54 -59.39
N LEU A 238 -10.95 4.50 -59.13
CA LEU A 238 -10.75 3.18 -59.72
C LEU A 238 -11.08 3.14 -61.22
N LYS A 239 -12.12 3.85 -61.68
CA LYS A 239 -12.47 3.85 -63.11
C LYS A 239 -11.48 4.65 -63.97
N ASN A 240 -10.89 5.70 -63.41
CA ASN A 240 -9.98 6.60 -64.11
C ASN A 240 -8.51 6.18 -64.00
N HIS A 241 -8.23 4.89 -64.20
CA HIS A 241 -6.87 4.34 -64.15
C HIS A 241 -5.88 5.01 -65.12
N SER A 242 -6.36 5.65 -66.19
CA SER A 242 -5.52 6.29 -67.20
C SER A 242 -4.83 7.58 -66.72
N VAL A 243 -5.29 8.21 -65.64
CA VAL A 243 -4.67 9.43 -65.08
C VAL A 243 -3.34 9.12 -64.37
N TYR A 244 -3.20 7.90 -63.86
CA TYR A 244 -2.03 7.45 -63.12
C TYR A 244 -0.84 7.06 -63.99
N ASN A 245 -1.04 6.98 -65.31
CA ASN A 245 0.00 6.59 -66.28
C ASN A 245 0.76 7.79 -66.85
N VAL A 246 0.46 9.01 -66.39
CA VAL A 246 1.14 10.26 -66.78
C VAL A 246 2.33 10.55 -65.85
N PHE A 247 2.45 9.84 -64.74
CA PHE A 247 3.55 10.00 -63.79
C PHE A 247 4.74 9.10 -64.16
N PRO A 248 5.98 9.51 -63.80
CA PRO A 248 7.18 8.75 -64.18
C PRO A 248 7.24 7.34 -63.58
N VAL A 249 6.45 7.09 -62.53
CA VAL A 249 6.23 5.75 -61.94
C VAL A 249 4.71 5.51 -61.90
N PRO A 250 4.19 4.47 -62.57
CA PRO A 250 2.75 4.21 -62.60
C PRO A 250 2.20 3.86 -61.21
N LEU A 251 1.06 4.46 -60.85
CA LEU A 251 0.32 4.13 -59.62
C LEU A 251 -0.74 3.06 -59.92
N PHE A 252 -0.66 1.95 -59.19
CA PHE A 252 -1.65 0.86 -59.23
C PHE A 252 -2.63 1.04 -58.08
N VAL A 253 -3.90 1.29 -58.40
CA VAL A 253 -4.99 1.46 -57.43
C VAL A 253 -5.86 0.20 -57.44
N ALA A 254 -6.16 -0.36 -56.27
CA ALA A 254 -7.01 -1.54 -56.14
C ALA A 254 -8.03 -1.36 -55.00
N SER A 255 -9.25 -1.85 -55.22
CA SER A 255 -10.25 -2.01 -54.16
C SER A 255 -9.93 -3.24 -53.31
N VAL A 256 -10.11 -3.16 -51.99
CA VAL A 256 -9.89 -4.29 -51.08
C VAL A 256 -11.10 -5.23 -51.14
N GLN A 257 -10.97 -6.43 -51.76
CA GLN A 257 -12.00 -7.47 -51.81
C GLN A 257 -11.81 -8.56 -50.75
N GLU A 258 -12.92 -9.12 -50.25
CA GLU A 258 -13.01 -10.17 -49.24
C GLU A 258 -12.78 -11.58 -49.84
N SER A 259 -11.81 -12.31 -49.31
CA SER A 259 -11.64 -13.77 -49.46
C SER A 259 -11.06 -14.29 -48.13
N GLY A 260 -11.54 -15.31 -47.42
CA GLY A 260 -12.44 -16.41 -47.76
C GLY A 260 -11.82 -17.74 -47.30
N GLY A 261 -11.99 -18.10 -46.01
CA GLY A 261 -12.16 -19.49 -45.50
C GLY A 261 -11.01 -20.53 -45.40
N LEU A 262 -10.73 -20.93 -44.14
CA LEU A 262 -10.47 -22.32 -43.59
C LEU A 262 -9.12 -23.05 -43.88
N PRO A 263 -8.70 -24.11 -43.11
CA PRO A 263 -9.35 -24.80 -41.98
C PRO A 263 -8.48 -25.01 -40.69
N ALA A 264 -9.17 -25.58 -39.69
CA ALA A 264 -8.79 -25.85 -38.31
C ALA A 264 -7.77 -26.99 -38.08
N ARG A 265 -7.16 -27.00 -36.87
CA ARG A 265 -6.57 -28.21 -36.27
C ARG A 265 -6.76 -28.27 -34.75
N SER A 266 -7.54 -29.27 -34.35
CA SER A 266 -7.54 -30.10 -33.13
C SER A 266 -7.25 -29.53 -31.74
N THR A 267 -8.33 -29.45 -30.95
CA THR A 267 -8.57 -30.18 -29.68
C THR A 267 -7.38 -30.50 -28.77
N GLN A 268 -7.42 -29.99 -27.53
CA GLN A 268 -7.52 -30.82 -26.32
C GLN A 268 -7.79 -29.96 -25.07
N THR A 269 -8.79 -30.37 -24.29
CA THR A 269 -9.08 -29.98 -22.90
C THR A 269 -8.96 -31.26 -22.06
N PRO A 270 -8.36 -31.20 -20.86
CA PRO A 270 -9.12 -31.45 -19.62
C PRO A 270 -8.66 -30.53 -18.47
N GLU A 271 -9.56 -29.74 -17.88
CA GLU A 271 -10.31 -29.96 -16.62
C GLU A 271 -9.63 -29.36 -15.36
N PRO A 272 -10.41 -28.85 -14.39
CA PRO A 272 -10.01 -27.80 -13.47
C PRO A 272 -9.52 -28.34 -12.13
N ARG A 273 -8.51 -27.69 -11.53
CA ARG A 273 -8.16 -27.88 -10.12
C ARG A 273 -8.54 -26.63 -9.34
N THR A 274 -9.37 -26.87 -8.34
CA THR A 274 -9.98 -25.92 -7.43
C THR A 274 -8.94 -25.19 -6.60
N SER A 275 -9.13 -23.87 -6.54
CA SER A 275 -8.60 -22.94 -5.57
C SER A 275 -8.81 -23.41 -4.14
N ASN A 276 -7.72 -23.45 -3.34
CA ASN A 276 -7.76 -23.25 -1.90
C ASN A 276 -6.50 -22.46 -1.53
N ILE A 277 -6.68 -21.15 -1.36
CA ILE A 277 -5.64 -20.23 -0.87
C ILE A 277 -6.10 -19.73 0.50
N ASP A 278 -5.99 -20.60 1.50
CA ASP A 278 -6.25 -20.24 2.89
C ASP A 278 -4.94 -19.76 3.52
N GLY A 279 -4.86 -18.43 3.69
CA GLY A 279 -3.77 -17.73 4.36
C GLY A 279 -3.86 -17.83 5.89
N THR A 280 -3.73 -19.02 6.45
CA THR A 280 -3.69 -19.23 7.92
C THR A 280 -2.41 -19.92 8.42
N GLY A 281 -1.50 -20.34 7.53
CA GLY A 281 -0.30 -21.09 7.90
C GLY A 281 0.83 -20.31 8.60
N PHE A 282 0.69 -18.99 8.76
CA PHE A 282 1.76 -18.17 9.37
C PHE A 282 1.67 -18.13 10.90
N SER A 283 0.47 -18.20 11.47
CA SER A 283 0.27 -18.08 12.93
C SER A 283 0.64 -19.34 13.72
N ASP A 284 0.46 -20.53 13.14
CA ASP A 284 0.78 -21.79 13.82
C ASP A 284 2.29 -22.06 13.88
N LEU A 285 3.03 -21.58 12.89
CA LEU A 285 4.49 -21.66 12.85
C LEU A 285 5.12 -20.72 13.88
N GLU A 286 4.57 -19.51 14.03
CA GLU A 286 4.99 -18.57 15.09
C GLU A 286 4.70 -19.11 16.49
N ALA A 287 3.52 -19.70 16.72
CA ALA A 287 3.17 -20.31 18.00
C ALA A 287 4.10 -21.48 18.36
N SER A 288 4.44 -22.32 17.37
CA SER A 288 5.36 -23.46 17.55
C SER A 288 6.79 -23.00 17.87
N VAL A 289 7.27 -21.93 17.22
CA VAL A 289 8.59 -21.34 17.48
C VAL A 289 8.65 -20.71 18.88
N PHE A 290 7.58 -20.01 19.29
CA PHE A 290 7.51 -19.37 20.61
C PHE A 290 7.51 -20.38 21.76
N GLN A 291 6.81 -21.50 21.59
CA GLN A 291 6.77 -22.58 22.58
C GLN A 291 8.14 -23.26 22.74
N LYS A 292 8.83 -23.55 21.63
CA LYS A 292 10.20 -24.09 21.66
C LYS A 292 11.20 -23.14 22.34
N LEU A 293 11.03 -21.83 22.16
CA LEU A 293 11.89 -20.82 22.81
C LEU A 293 11.68 -20.81 24.33
N GLN A 294 10.43 -20.88 24.80
CA GLN A 294 10.14 -20.97 26.23
C GLN A 294 10.67 -22.25 26.88
N GLU A 295 10.55 -23.39 26.20
CA GLU A 295 11.04 -24.67 26.71
C GLU A 295 12.58 -24.69 26.82
N ALA A 296 13.27 -24.12 25.83
CA ALA A 296 14.72 -23.93 25.87
C ALA A 296 15.17 -23.01 27.02
N GLN A 297 14.39 -21.96 27.34
CA GLN A 297 14.69 -21.10 28.49
C GLN A 297 14.45 -21.78 29.84
N LYS A 298 13.42 -22.63 29.95
CA LYS A 298 13.17 -23.43 31.16
C LYS A 298 14.26 -24.47 31.38
N ARG A 299 14.72 -25.13 30.31
CA ARG A 299 15.85 -26.07 30.36
C ARG A 299 17.16 -25.42 30.83
N LYS A 300 17.41 -24.17 30.46
CA LYS A 300 18.59 -23.40 30.94
C LYS A 300 18.49 -22.91 32.39
N LYS A 301 17.31 -22.98 33.01
CA LYS A 301 17.09 -22.57 34.41
C LYS A 301 17.03 -23.76 35.39
N CYS A 302 16.93 -25.00 34.89
CA CYS A 302 16.90 -26.22 35.70
C CYS A 302 18.10 -27.15 35.45
N GLY A 303 19.15 -26.66 34.79
CA GLY A 303 20.43 -27.35 34.63
C GLY A 303 21.52 -26.67 35.45
#